data_AF-A0A6G1RSB6-F1
#
_entry.id   AF-A0A6G1RSB6-F1
#
_cell.length_a   1.000
_cell.length_b   1.000
_cell.length_c   1.000
_cell.angle_alpha   90.00
_cell.angle_beta   90.00
_cell.angle_gamma   90.00
#
_symmetry.space_group_name_H-M   'P 1'
#
loop_
_entity.id
_entity.type
_entity.pdbx_description
1 polymer ?
#
loop_
_entity_poly.entity_id
_entity_poly.type
_entity_poly.pdbx_seq_one_letter_code
_entity_poly.pdbx_strand_id
1 'polypeptide(L)'
;SPHLKPAWVLDRALWHLTCMVADGKYTAKGVPPLIENDHHVNCIRKIIWEDVYPKIKLWEFFQVDVNKAVQQFRTLLSQGKMSTKSDPNQHLQIVQDPDYRRFGCTVDMNIALATFIPHSNGPAAIEECCNWFRKRVEELNAEQYRQTNHHQEQAVNCLVGTVVYERLAGDGPKLGPISRKYPLVTRYFTYPFKELTVEEEETMIHQPDKACYFMAHNGWVMG
;
A
#
# COMPACT_ATOMS: atom_id res chain seq x y z
N SER A 1 -10.48 -10.84 -6.61
CA SER A 1 -9.04 -10.64 -6.95
C SER A 1 -8.31 -9.97 -5.80
N PRO A 2 -7.62 -10.71 -4.91
CA PRO A 2 -6.99 -10.14 -3.70
C PRO A 2 -5.91 -9.08 -3.98
N HIS A 3 -5.18 -9.18 -5.09
CA HIS A 3 -4.14 -8.20 -5.45
C HIS A 3 -4.66 -6.77 -5.66
N LEU A 4 -5.98 -6.59 -5.82
CA LEU A 4 -6.61 -5.27 -5.95
C LEU A 4 -6.91 -4.60 -4.61
N LYS A 5 -6.71 -5.27 -3.46
CA LYS A 5 -7.02 -4.70 -2.15
C LYS A 5 -6.30 -3.37 -1.88
N PRO A 6 -4.97 -3.22 -2.12
CA PRO A 6 -4.30 -1.95 -1.90
C PRO A 6 -4.83 -0.83 -2.83
N ALA A 7 -5.16 -1.18 -4.08
CA ALA A 7 -5.73 -0.24 -5.04
C ALA A 7 -7.14 0.22 -4.64
N TRP A 8 -7.95 -0.69 -4.11
CA TRP A 8 -9.28 -0.38 -3.60
C TRP A 8 -9.21 0.56 -2.39
N VAL A 9 -8.29 0.32 -1.44
CA VAL A 9 -8.09 1.22 -0.28
C VAL A 9 -7.71 2.63 -0.74
N LEU A 10 -6.82 2.73 -1.74
CA LEU A 10 -6.47 4.01 -2.34
C LEU A 10 -7.67 4.70 -3.01
N ASP A 11 -8.46 3.98 -3.81
CA ASP A 11 -9.66 4.51 -4.46
C ASP A 11 -10.67 5.07 -3.44
N ARG A 12 -10.92 4.33 -2.35
CA ARG A 12 -11.77 4.82 -1.26
C ARG A 12 -11.21 6.07 -0.61
N ALA A 13 -9.93 6.10 -0.29
CA ALA A 13 -9.31 7.27 0.33
C ALA A 13 -9.37 8.53 -0.58
N LEU A 14 -9.21 8.35 -1.89
CA LEU A 14 -9.32 9.43 -2.87
C LEU A 14 -10.77 9.90 -3.07
N TRP A 15 -11.75 8.99 -2.94
CA TRP A 15 -13.17 9.35 -2.91
C TRP A 15 -13.49 10.20 -1.68
N HIS A 16 -13.01 9.80 -0.50
CA HIS A 16 -13.18 10.58 0.74
C HIS A 16 -12.53 11.96 0.62
N LEU A 17 -11.31 12.04 0.07
CA LEU A 17 -10.66 13.32 -0.23
C LEU A 17 -11.51 14.18 -1.17
N THR A 18 -12.06 13.59 -2.23
CA THR A 18 -12.96 14.27 -3.17
C THR A 18 -14.16 14.88 -2.45
N CYS A 19 -14.84 14.12 -1.59
CA CYS A 19 -15.99 14.61 -0.83
C CYS A 19 -15.60 15.79 0.07
N MET A 20 -14.46 15.69 0.76
CA MET A 20 -13.98 16.76 1.65
C MET A 20 -13.60 18.04 0.87
N VAL A 21 -12.99 17.90 -0.31
CA VAL A 21 -12.69 19.03 -1.21
C VAL A 21 -13.97 19.66 -1.75
N ALA A 22 -14.92 18.85 -2.22
CA ALA A 22 -16.21 19.32 -2.73
C ALA A 22 -17.01 20.09 -1.66
N ASP A 23 -16.92 19.66 -0.40
CA ASP A 23 -17.55 20.32 0.75
C ASP A 23 -16.74 21.54 1.24
N GLY A 24 -15.64 21.91 0.56
CA GLY A 24 -14.82 23.08 0.86
C GLY A 24 -13.91 22.95 2.09
N LYS A 25 -13.81 21.77 2.71
CA LYS A 25 -13.06 21.55 3.96
C LYS A 25 -11.54 21.74 3.80
N TYR A 26 -11.04 21.63 2.57
CA TYR A 26 -9.63 21.82 2.24
C TYR A 26 -9.28 23.21 1.72
N THR A 27 -10.24 24.16 1.69
CA THR A 27 -10.01 25.54 1.21
C THR A 27 -8.90 26.22 2.01
N ALA A 28 -8.89 26.06 3.33
CA ALA A 28 -7.85 26.62 4.20
C ALA A 28 -6.45 26.00 3.97
N LYS A 29 -6.38 24.82 3.35
CA LYS A 29 -5.13 24.18 2.91
C LYS A 29 -4.79 24.49 1.44
N GLY A 30 -5.46 25.47 0.83
CA GLY A 30 -5.19 25.91 -0.55
C GLY A 30 -5.87 25.08 -1.63
N VAL A 31 -6.85 24.24 -1.29
CA VAL A 31 -7.63 23.45 -2.27
C VAL A 31 -9.13 23.75 -2.12
N PRO A 32 -9.63 24.79 -2.81
CA PRO A 32 -11.06 25.04 -2.93
C PRO A 32 -11.73 24.00 -3.87
N PRO A 33 -13.07 23.91 -3.88
CA PRO A 33 -13.79 23.08 -4.85
C PRO A 33 -13.48 23.47 -6.31
N LEU A 34 -13.31 24.76 -6.61
CA LEU A 34 -12.98 25.23 -7.95
C LEU A 34 -11.47 25.30 -8.15
N ILE A 35 -10.93 24.39 -8.98
CA ILE A 35 -9.49 24.34 -9.28
C ILE A 35 -9.21 25.22 -10.50
N GLU A 36 -8.35 26.24 -10.35
CA GLU A 36 -8.14 27.27 -11.38
C GLU A 36 -6.67 27.49 -11.74
N ASN A 37 -5.74 26.95 -10.96
CA ASN A 37 -4.31 27.23 -11.12
C ASN A 37 -3.43 26.08 -10.58
N ASP A 38 -2.15 26.13 -10.96
CA ASP A 38 -1.15 25.13 -10.58
C ASP A 38 -0.86 25.12 -9.06
N HIS A 39 -1.10 26.23 -8.36
CA HIS A 39 -0.94 26.27 -6.91
C HIS A 39 -1.94 25.33 -6.21
N HIS A 40 -3.22 25.37 -6.60
CA HIS A 40 -4.24 24.45 -6.07
C HIS A 40 -3.87 22.99 -6.34
N VAL A 41 -3.35 22.71 -7.54
CA VAL A 41 -2.91 21.37 -7.95
C VAL A 41 -1.73 20.87 -7.11
N ASN A 42 -0.75 21.72 -6.84
CA ASN A 42 0.38 21.39 -5.97
C ASN A 42 -0.07 21.18 -4.50
N CYS A 43 -1.07 21.92 -4.04
CA CYS A 43 -1.68 21.70 -2.73
C CYS A 43 -2.41 20.35 -2.65
N ILE A 44 -3.09 19.90 -3.71
CA ILE A 44 -3.69 18.55 -3.78
C ILE A 44 -2.60 17.48 -3.62
N ARG A 45 -1.50 17.60 -4.35
CA ARG A 45 -0.34 16.69 -4.24
C ARG A 45 0.16 16.62 -2.79
N LYS A 46 0.35 17.79 -2.16
CA LYS A 46 0.81 17.90 -0.77
C LYS A 46 -0.16 17.20 0.20
N ILE A 47 -1.46 17.42 0.06
CA ILE A 47 -2.49 16.79 0.91
C ILE A 47 -2.46 15.26 0.76
N ILE A 48 -2.29 14.73 -0.45
CA ILE A 48 -2.22 13.27 -0.63
C ILE A 48 -1.03 12.68 0.13
N TRP A 49 0.14 13.32 0.05
CA TRP A 49 1.35 12.89 0.73
C TRP A 49 1.30 13.04 2.26
N GLU A 50 0.72 14.13 2.77
CA GLU A 50 0.73 14.44 4.20
C GLU A 50 -0.48 13.88 4.95
N ASP A 51 -1.65 13.85 4.32
CA ASP A 51 -2.91 13.48 4.99
C ASP A 51 -3.44 12.11 4.58
N VAL A 52 -3.19 11.65 3.34
CA VAL A 52 -3.81 10.41 2.80
C VAL A 52 -2.89 9.21 2.98
N TYR A 53 -1.71 9.23 2.34
CA TYR A 53 -0.78 8.08 2.37
C TYR A 53 -0.34 7.63 3.76
N PRO A 54 -0.06 8.53 4.72
CA PRO A 54 0.31 8.12 6.08
C PRO A 54 -0.80 7.39 6.82
N LYS A 55 -2.08 7.65 6.47
CA LYS A 55 -3.24 6.99 7.10
C LYS A 55 -3.49 5.60 6.53
N ILE A 56 -3.47 5.48 5.20
CA ILE A 56 -3.80 4.21 4.53
C ILE A 56 -2.65 3.20 4.52
N LYS A 57 -1.41 3.64 4.76
CA LYS A 57 -0.23 2.79 4.95
C LYS A 57 -0.13 1.63 3.96
N LEU A 58 -0.22 1.92 2.66
CA LEU A 58 -0.27 0.88 1.61
C LEU A 58 0.94 -0.08 1.64
N TRP A 59 2.07 0.38 2.14
CA TRP A 59 3.30 -0.40 2.27
C TRP A 59 3.12 -1.65 3.16
N GLU A 60 2.18 -1.63 4.11
CA GLU A 60 1.92 -2.77 4.99
C GLU A 60 1.45 -4.01 4.21
N PHE A 61 0.79 -3.84 3.05
CA PHE A 61 0.35 -4.96 2.21
C PHE A 61 1.49 -5.73 1.52
N PHE A 62 2.70 -5.17 1.52
CA PHE A 62 3.88 -5.70 0.82
C PHE A 62 5.01 -6.10 1.77
N GLN A 63 4.79 -6.01 3.08
CA GLN A 63 5.80 -6.26 4.10
C GLN A 63 5.53 -7.52 4.90
N VAL A 64 6.60 -8.02 5.52
CA VAL A 64 6.60 -9.16 6.44
C VAL A 64 6.47 -8.64 7.86
N ASP A 65 5.66 -9.32 8.69
CA ASP A 65 5.72 -9.14 10.14
C ASP A 65 7.07 -9.67 10.67
N VAL A 66 7.99 -8.74 10.96
CA VAL A 66 9.34 -9.04 11.42
C VAL A 66 9.34 -9.86 12.70
N ASN A 67 8.48 -9.52 13.67
CA ASN A 67 8.46 -10.20 14.95
C ASN A 67 7.95 -11.63 14.81
N LYS A 68 6.88 -11.82 14.03
CA LYS A 68 6.35 -13.15 13.73
C LYS A 68 7.35 -14.01 12.98
N ALA A 69 8.03 -13.45 11.97
CA ALA A 69 9.04 -14.16 11.19
C ALA A 69 10.23 -14.56 12.07
N VAL A 70 10.76 -13.65 12.89
CA VAL A 70 11.89 -13.93 13.80
C VAL A 70 11.52 -14.98 14.83
N GLN A 71 10.30 -14.92 15.37
CA GLN A 71 9.82 -15.93 16.33
C GLN A 71 9.73 -17.32 15.68
N GLN A 72 9.18 -17.41 14.46
CA GLN A 72 9.13 -18.66 13.70
C GLN A 72 10.54 -19.20 13.45
N PHE A 73 11.46 -18.34 13.00
CA PHE A 73 12.85 -18.69 12.77
C PHE A 73 13.55 -19.22 14.03
N ARG A 74 13.38 -18.52 15.17
CA ARG A 74 13.92 -18.94 16.47
C ARG A 74 13.41 -20.33 16.86
N THR A 75 12.10 -20.56 16.75
CA THR A 75 11.50 -21.87 17.06
C THR A 75 12.09 -22.99 16.21
N LEU A 76 12.32 -22.76 14.92
CA LEU A 76 12.91 -23.77 14.03
C LEU A 76 14.38 -24.08 14.39
N LEU A 77 15.17 -23.06 14.72
CA LEU A 77 16.55 -23.25 15.20
C LEU A 77 16.60 -24.06 16.50
N SER A 78 15.73 -23.73 17.47
CA SER A 78 15.68 -24.46 18.76
C SER A 78 15.24 -25.92 18.61
N GLN A 79 14.51 -26.27 17.54
CA GLN A 79 14.12 -27.64 17.22
C GLN A 79 15.24 -28.44 16.52
N GLY A 80 16.41 -27.85 16.29
CA GLY A 80 17.51 -28.50 15.59
C GLY A 80 17.25 -28.72 14.10
N LYS A 81 16.26 -28.02 13.51
CA LYS A 81 16.05 -28.02 12.05
C LYS A 81 17.17 -27.21 11.41
N MET A 82 18.21 -27.89 10.95
CA MET A 82 19.20 -27.32 10.05
C MET A 82 18.82 -27.63 8.61
N SER A 83 18.80 -26.61 7.76
CA SER A 83 18.53 -26.77 6.33
C SER A 83 19.74 -27.42 5.64
N THR A 84 19.51 -28.40 4.78
CA THR A 84 20.55 -29.04 3.98
C THR A 84 20.83 -28.19 2.73
N LYS A 85 22.08 -27.71 2.59
CA LYS A 85 22.67 -27.09 1.38
C LYS A 85 21.70 -26.21 0.57
N SER A 86 21.69 -24.90 0.82
CA SER A 86 21.04 -23.98 -0.14
C SER A 86 21.90 -23.83 -1.39
N ASP A 87 21.23 -23.64 -2.53
CA ASP A 87 21.88 -23.14 -3.73
C ASP A 87 22.52 -21.76 -3.40
N PRO A 88 23.83 -21.56 -3.65
CA PRO A 88 24.49 -20.27 -3.40
C PRO A 88 23.85 -19.08 -4.15
N ASN A 89 23.06 -19.34 -5.19
CA ASN A 89 22.32 -18.31 -5.92
C ASN A 89 20.95 -17.97 -5.32
N GLN A 90 20.50 -18.71 -4.30
CA GLN A 90 19.17 -18.52 -3.72
C GLN A 90 19.24 -17.52 -2.56
N HIS A 91 18.75 -16.30 -2.79
CA HIS A 91 18.73 -15.25 -1.78
C HIS A 91 17.38 -15.16 -1.08
N LEU A 92 17.38 -14.79 0.21
CA LEU A 92 16.16 -14.54 0.96
C LEU A 92 15.41 -13.35 0.33
N GLN A 93 14.14 -13.56 0.00
CA GLN A 93 13.25 -12.60 -0.62
C GLN A 93 11.88 -12.63 0.05
N ILE A 94 11.13 -11.54 -0.10
CA ILE A 94 9.74 -11.46 0.34
C ILE A 94 8.85 -12.23 -0.63
N VAL A 95 8.01 -13.10 -0.08
CA VAL A 95 6.95 -13.82 -0.78
C VAL A 95 5.64 -13.09 -0.48
N GLN A 96 5.00 -12.57 -1.53
CA GLN A 96 3.75 -11.82 -1.44
C GLN A 96 2.63 -12.68 -0.83
N ASP A 97 1.86 -12.10 0.10
CA ASP A 97 0.67 -12.76 0.64
C ASP A 97 -0.37 -12.94 -0.48
N PRO A 98 -0.84 -14.17 -0.77
CA PRO A 98 -1.84 -14.40 -1.80
C PRO A 98 -3.17 -13.67 -1.49
N ASP A 99 -3.44 -13.43 -0.21
CA ASP A 99 -4.62 -12.71 0.25
C ASP A 99 -4.42 -11.19 0.39
N TYR A 100 -3.21 -10.67 0.18
CA TYR A 100 -2.87 -9.25 0.34
C TYR A 100 -3.39 -8.68 1.67
N ARG A 101 -3.02 -9.31 2.79
CA ARG A 101 -3.23 -8.78 4.14
C ARG A 101 -2.07 -7.88 4.53
N ARG A 102 -2.34 -6.89 5.39
CA ARG A 102 -1.31 -6.08 6.04
C ARG A 102 -0.36 -6.98 6.83
N PHE A 103 0.93 -6.79 6.64
CA PHE A 103 2.02 -7.62 7.15
C PHE A 103 1.87 -9.13 6.88
N GLY A 104 1.12 -9.47 5.83
CA GLY A 104 0.83 -10.86 5.47
C GLY A 104 1.95 -11.53 4.69
N CYS A 105 2.89 -10.76 4.14
CA CYS A 105 3.96 -11.34 3.33
C CYS A 105 4.89 -12.18 4.22
N THR A 106 5.60 -13.11 3.59
CA THR A 106 6.48 -14.07 4.29
C THR A 106 7.85 -14.14 3.65
N VAL A 107 8.76 -14.92 4.24
CA VAL A 107 10.04 -15.30 3.64
C VAL A 107 10.19 -16.80 3.74
N ASP A 108 10.98 -17.41 2.85
CA ASP A 108 11.25 -18.85 2.92
C ASP A 108 12.18 -19.18 4.09
N MET A 109 11.64 -19.94 5.06
CA MET A 109 12.37 -20.33 6.26
C MET A 109 13.50 -21.33 5.98
N ASN A 110 13.42 -22.13 4.92
CA ASN A 110 14.51 -23.05 4.55
C ASN A 110 15.71 -22.26 4.03
N ILE A 111 15.48 -21.20 3.25
CA ILE A 111 16.53 -20.28 2.82
C ILE A 111 17.09 -19.55 4.04
N ALA A 112 16.23 -19.04 4.93
CA ALA A 112 16.67 -18.35 6.14
C ALA A 112 17.57 -19.25 7.01
N LEU A 113 17.17 -20.50 7.27
CA LEU A 113 17.94 -21.47 8.07
C LEU A 113 19.24 -21.92 7.40
N ALA A 114 19.31 -21.89 6.07
CA ALA A 114 20.55 -22.17 5.34
C ALA A 114 21.50 -20.95 5.30
N THR A 115 20.94 -19.73 5.38
CA THR A 115 21.70 -18.47 5.31
C THR A 115 22.26 -18.06 6.66
N PHE A 116 21.43 -18.17 7.70
CA PHE A 116 21.73 -17.72 9.06
C PHE A 116 21.93 -18.95 9.95
N ILE A 117 23.17 -19.42 10.05
CA ILE A 117 23.54 -20.61 10.81
C ILE A 117 24.24 -20.19 12.11
N PRO A 118 23.72 -20.57 13.30
CA PRO A 118 24.36 -20.22 14.55
C PRO A 118 25.69 -20.99 14.71
N HIS A 119 26.71 -20.34 15.27
CA HIS A 119 28.03 -20.96 15.47
C HIS A 119 28.04 -22.02 16.59
N SER A 120 27.00 -22.09 17.41
CA SER A 120 26.76 -23.14 18.40
C SER A 120 25.26 -23.25 18.71
N ASN A 121 24.84 -24.33 19.37
CA ASN A 121 23.45 -24.49 19.81
C ASN A 121 23.13 -23.76 21.14
N GLY A 122 24.04 -22.90 21.61
CA GLY A 122 23.84 -22.12 22.83
C GLY A 122 22.79 -21.01 22.64
N PRO A 123 22.05 -20.64 23.70
CA PRO A 123 21.03 -19.58 23.61
C PRO A 123 21.56 -18.25 23.04
N ALA A 124 22.79 -17.86 23.39
CA ALA A 124 23.42 -16.64 22.88
C ALA A 124 23.68 -16.68 21.37
N ALA A 125 24.13 -17.81 20.83
CA ALA A 125 24.39 -17.98 19.40
C ALA A 125 23.10 -18.00 18.57
N ILE A 126 22.03 -18.60 19.11
CA ILE A 126 20.70 -18.54 18.51
C ILE A 126 20.18 -17.10 18.49
N GLU A 127 20.34 -16.36 19.59
CA GLU A 127 19.90 -14.98 19.68
C GLU A 127 20.61 -14.07 18.69
N GLU A 128 21.93 -14.20 18.59
CA GLU A 128 22.72 -13.47 17.60
C GLU A 128 22.21 -13.74 16.19
N CYS A 129 22.00 -15.01 15.84
CA CYS A 129 21.47 -15.44 14.56
C CYS A 129 20.07 -14.85 14.26
N CYS A 130 19.19 -14.83 15.27
CA CYS A 130 17.88 -14.17 15.17
C CYS A 130 17.99 -12.67 14.90
N ASN A 131 19.00 -11.98 15.46
CA ASN A 131 19.24 -10.56 15.20
C ASN A 131 19.74 -10.30 13.77
N TRP A 132 20.62 -11.15 13.24
CA TRP A 132 21.04 -11.10 11.84
C TRP A 132 19.87 -11.30 10.88
N PHE A 133 19.03 -12.30 11.15
CA PHE A 133 17.82 -12.56 10.37
C PHE A 133 16.82 -11.39 10.44
N ARG A 134 16.56 -10.87 11.65
CA ARG A 134 15.71 -9.68 11.87
C ARG A 134 16.16 -8.51 11.00
N LYS A 135 17.44 -8.15 11.09
CA LYS A 135 18.02 -7.05 10.31
C LYS A 135 17.81 -7.26 8.81
N ARG A 136 17.98 -8.49 8.33
CA ARG A 136 17.76 -8.79 6.92
C ARG A 136 16.30 -8.62 6.50
N VAL A 137 15.34 -9.05 7.31
CA VAL A 137 13.90 -8.87 7.02
C VAL A 137 13.53 -7.39 7.06
N GLU A 138 14.09 -6.61 7.99
CA GLU A 138 13.91 -5.15 8.07
C GLU A 138 14.45 -4.44 6.82
N GLU A 139 15.62 -4.85 6.31
CA GLU A 139 16.16 -4.35 5.04
C GLU A 139 15.25 -4.66 3.85
N LEU A 140 14.72 -5.88 3.77
CA LEU A 140 13.77 -6.28 2.71
C LEU A 140 12.47 -5.47 2.79
N ASN A 141 11.93 -5.27 3.99
CA ASN A 141 10.77 -4.42 4.22
C ASN A 141 11.04 -2.96 3.81
N ALA A 142 12.23 -2.43 4.11
CA ALA A 142 12.62 -1.08 3.71
C ALA A 142 12.72 -0.93 2.19
N GLU A 143 13.16 -1.97 1.47
CA GLU A 143 13.12 -1.98 0.01
C GLU A 143 11.68 -1.95 -0.52
N GLN A 144 10.78 -2.78 0.02
CA GLN A 144 9.37 -2.75 -0.38
C GLN A 144 8.67 -1.42 -0.05
N TYR A 145 9.09 -0.76 1.03
CA TYR A 145 8.63 0.59 1.37
C TYR A 145 9.05 1.59 0.29
N ARG A 146 10.31 1.56 -0.16
CA ARG A 146 10.79 2.42 -1.26
C ARG A 146 10.03 2.17 -2.57
N GLN A 147 9.81 0.89 -2.93
CA GLN A 147 9.04 0.53 -4.12
C GLN A 147 7.59 1.04 -4.03
N THR A 148 6.96 0.90 -2.85
CA THR A 148 5.61 1.43 -2.62
C THR A 148 5.57 2.95 -2.77
N ASN A 149 6.55 3.67 -2.23
CA ASN A 149 6.65 5.12 -2.39
C ASN A 149 6.80 5.53 -3.87
N HIS A 150 7.58 4.79 -4.65
CA HIS A 150 7.70 5.04 -6.09
C HIS A 150 6.35 4.85 -6.81
N HIS A 151 5.61 3.78 -6.50
CA HIS A 151 4.26 3.59 -7.05
C HIS A 151 3.29 4.69 -6.62
N GLN A 152 3.36 5.14 -5.36
CA GLN A 152 2.58 6.26 -4.85
C GLN A 152 2.88 7.55 -5.60
N GLU A 153 4.15 7.83 -5.90
CA GLU A 153 4.53 8.99 -6.71
C GLU A 153 3.89 8.94 -8.11
N GLN A 154 3.91 7.79 -8.78
CA GLN A 154 3.25 7.62 -10.07
C GLN A 154 1.73 7.82 -9.95
N ALA A 155 1.10 7.27 -8.92
CA ALA A 155 -0.33 7.43 -8.69
C ALA A 155 -0.73 8.91 -8.49
N VAL A 156 0.06 9.68 -7.72
CA VAL A 156 -0.19 11.12 -7.56
C VAL A 156 0.04 11.88 -8.86
N ASN A 157 1.07 11.54 -9.63
CA ASN A 157 1.31 12.16 -10.93
C ASN A 157 0.15 11.93 -11.90
N CYS A 158 -0.37 10.70 -11.99
CA CYS A 158 -1.53 10.39 -12.80
C CYS A 158 -2.77 11.17 -12.33
N LEU A 159 -3.06 11.18 -11.02
CA LEU A 159 -4.21 11.91 -10.47
C LEU A 159 -4.13 13.40 -10.78
N VAL A 160 -2.98 14.01 -10.53
CA VAL A 160 -2.77 15.44 -10.80
C VAL A 160 -2.88 15.72 -12.30
N GLY A 161 -2.32 14.86 -13.15
CA GLY A 161 -2.48 14.96 -14.61
C GLY A 161 -3.95 14.92 -15.04
N THR A 162 -4.75 14.03 -14.45
CA THR A 162 -6.21 13.97 -14.67
C THR A 162 -6.88 15.28 -14.25
N VAL A 163 -6.58 15.81 -13.05
CA VAL A 163 -7.17 17.08 -12.58
C VAL A 163 -6.79 18.24 -13.50
N VAL A 164 -5.52 18.34 -13.90
CA VAL A 164 -5.05 19.38 -14.82
C VAL A 164 -5.78 19.26 -16.16
N TYR A 165 -5.84 18.08 -16.75
CA TYR A 165 -6.52 17.87 -18.03
C TYR A 165 -8.01 18.22 -17.92
N GLU A 166 -8.72 17.68 -16.93
CA GLU A 166 -10.16 17.81 -16.86
C GLU A 166 -10.65 19.20 -16.41
N ARG A 167 -9.80 19.99 -15.72
CA ARG A 167 -10.16 21.29 -15.15
C ARG A 167 -9.43 22.47 -15.80
N LEU A 168 -8.14 22.35 -16.07
CA LEU A 168 -7.26 23.47 -16.43
C LEU A 168 -6.84 23.49 -17.90
N ALA A 169 -6.57 22.34 -18.52
CA ALA A 169 -6.07 22.26 -19.89
C ALA A 169 -7.06 22.87 -20.90
N GLY A 170 -6.57 23.64 -21.87
CA GLY A 170 -7.41 24.39 -22.81
C GLY A 170 -8.27 23.49 -23.71
N ASP A 171 -7.72 22.34 -24.08
CA ASP A 171 -8.34 21.26 -24.85
C ASP A 171 -9.08 20.22 -23.98
N GLY A 172 -9.08 20.42 -22.67
CA GLY A 172 -9.77 19.55 -21.71
C GLY A 172 -11.27 19.83 -21.59
N PRO A 173 -12.04 18.93 -20.97
CA PRO A 173 -13.50 18.99 -20.87
C PRO A 173 -14.07 20.10 -19.95
N LYS A 174 -13.24 20.79 -19.17
CA LYS A 174 -13.64 21.90 -18.27
C LYS A 174 -14.80 21.55 -17.34
N LEU A 175 -14.68 20.46 -16.58
CA LEU A 175 -15.76 19.90 -15.75
C LEU A 175 -16.18 20.77 -14.55
N GLY A 176 -15.62 21.97 -14.38
CA GLY A 176 -15.97 22.91 -13.30
C GLY A 176 -15.51 22.45 -11.91
N PRO A 177 -16.19 22.86 -10.83
CA PRO A 177 -15.81 22.50 -9.47
C PRO A 177 -15.79 21.00 -9.21
N ILE A 178 -14.85 20.56 -8.35
CA ILE A 178 -14.84 19.23 -7.76
C ILE A 178 -16.16 18.98 -7.04
N SER A 179 -16.81 17.89 -7.39
CA SER A 179 -18.08 17.46 -6.83
C SER A 179 -18.18 15.94 -6.84
N ARG A 180 -19.21 15.39 -6.20
CA ARG A 180 -19.47 13.94 -6.24
C ARG A 180 -19.78 13.44 -7.66
N LYS A 181 -20.30 14.32 -8.53
CA LYS A 181 -20.53 14.02 -9.96
C LYS A 181 -19.25 14.11 -10.79
N TYR A 182 -18.40 15.11 -10.50
CA TYR A 182 -17.12 15.33 -11.16
C TYR A 182 -15.98 15.30 -10.13
N PRO A 183 -15.56 14.08 -9.72
CA PRO A 183 -14.59 13.88 -8.65
C PRO A 183 -13.16 14.31 -9.04
N LEU A 184 -12.21 14.29 -8.09
CA LEU A 184 -10.78 14.53 -8.38
C LEU A 184 -10.22 13.50 -9.37
N VAL A 185 -10.67 12.26 -9.24
CA VAL A 185 -10.39 11.16 -10.15
C VAL A 185 -11.63 10.29 -10.23
N THR A 186 -11.87 9.70 -11.41
CA THR A 186 -12.93 8.72 -11.58
C THR A 186 -12.77 7.57 -10.60
N ARG A 187 -13.89 7.08 -10.06
CA ARG A 187 -13.91 5.91 -9.18
C ARG A 187 -13.51 4.67 -9.98
N TYR A 188 -12.54 3.92 -9.47
CA TYR A 188 -12.08 2.67 -10.07
C TYR A 188 -12.85 1.45 -9.58
N PHE A 189 -13.54 1.56 -8.43
CA PHE A 189 -14.31 0.47 -7.84
C PHE A 189 -15.74 0.85 -7.48
N THR A 190 -16.62 -0.13 -7.64
CA THR A 190 -17.97 -0.09 -7.09
C THR A 190 -17.89 -0.24 -5.57
N TYR A 191 -18.63 0.61 -4.86
CA TYR A 191 -18.90 0.47 -3.43
C TYR A 191 -20.37 0.80 -3.21
N PRO A 192 -21.26 -0.22 -3.06
CA PRO A 192 -22.71 -0.02 -3.03
C PRO A 192 -23.28 0.13 -1.62
N PHE A 193 -22.44 0.32 -0.61
CA PHE A 193 -22.86 0.46 0.78
C PHE A 193 -22.89 1.93 1.21
N LYS A 194 -23.41 2.17 2.41
CA LYS A 194 -23.36 3.50 3.03
C LYS A 194 -21.90 3.95 3.18
N GLU A 195 -21.65 5.23 2.93
CA GLU A 195 -20.34 5.83 3.21
C GLU A 195 -20.03 5.74 4.72
N LEU A 196 -18.87 5.17 5.02
CA LEU A 196 -18.29 5.01 6.36
C LEU A 196 -16.88 5.61 6.34
N THR A 197 -16.14 5.59 7.45
CA THR A 197 -14.73 6.03 7.38
C THR A 197 -13.90 5.08 6.52
N VAL A 198 -12.77 5.53 5.98
CA VAL A 198 -11.87 4.68 5.16
C VAL A 198 -11.48 3.42 5.95
N GLU A 199 -11.22 3.55 7.25
CA GLU A 199 -10.84 2.45 8.13
C GLU A 199 -11.97 1.44 8.30
N GLU A 200 -13.21 1.90 8.51
CA GLU A 200 -14.39 1.05 8.62
C GLU A 200 -14.68 0.32 7.30
N GLU A 201 -14.60 1.04 6.18
CA GLU A 201 -14.76 0.49 4.83
C GLU A 201 -13.71 -0.58 4.55
N GLU A 202 -12.45 -0.35 4.92
CA GLU A 202 -11.38 -1.33 4.75
C GLU A 202 -11.67 -2.65 5.46
N THR A 203 -12.28 -2.64 6.66
CA THR A 203 -12.64 -3.90 7.34
C THR A 203 -13.61 -4.77 6.52
N MET A 204 -14.39 -4.15 5.63
CA MET A 204 -15.36 -4.85 4.78
C MET A 204 -14.69 -5.63 3.65
N ILE A 205 -13.44 -5.29 3.28
CA ILE A 205 -12.69 -6.04 2.26
C ILE A 205 -12.32 -7.46 2.71
N HIS A 206 -12.35 -7.69 4.03
CA HIS A 206 -12.11 -8.98 4.65
C HIS A 206 -13.39 -9.79 4.90
N GLN A 207 -14.56 -9.22 4.56
CA GLN A 207 -15.88 -9.85 4.74
C GLN A 207 -16.37 -10.37 3.38
N PRO A 208 -16.36 -11.69 3.12
CA PRO A 208 -16.65 -12.24 1.78
C PRO A 208 -18.02 -11.85 1.22
N ASP A 209 -19.02 -11.71 2.09
CA ASP A 209 -20.39 -11.28 1.76
C ASP A 209 -20.48 -9.80 1.33
N LYS A 210 -19.47 -8.99 1.64
CA LYS A 210 -19.37 -7.59 1.23
C LYS A 210 -18.37 -7.37 0.12
N ALA A 211 -17.19 -7.96 0.25
CA ALA A 211 -16.08 -7.81 -0.68
C ALA A 211 -16.42 -8.28 -2.10
N CYS A 212 -17.35 -9.24 -2.26
CA CYS A 212 -17.83 -9.68 -3.56
C CYS A 212 -18.50 -8.57 -4.39
N TYR A 213 -18.97 -7.49 -3.75
CA TYR A 213 -19.57 -6.35 -4.43
C TYR A 213 -18.56 -5.25 -4.80
N PHE A 214 -17.30 -5.37 -4.39
CA PHE A 214 -16.23 -4.42 -4.73
C PHE A 214 -15.65 -4.70 -6.11
N MET A 215 -16.45 -4.42 -7.13
CA MET A 215 -16.11 -4.69 -8.53
C MET A 215 -15.26 -3.57 -9.11
N ALA A 216 -14.10 -3.92 -9.66
CA ALA A 216 -13.28 -3.00 -10.45
C ALA A 216 -13.98 -2.64 -11.76
N HIS A 217 -13.88 -1.38 -12.16
CA HIS A 217 -14.33 -0.92 -13.47
C HIS A 217 -13.23 -1.14 -14.52
N ASN A 218 -13.63 -1.48 -15.74
CA ASN A 218 -12.70 -1.63 -16.86
C ASN A 218 -12.26 -0.27 -17.40
N GLY A 219 -11.10 -0.23 -18.06
CA GLY A 219 -10.54 0.96 -18.71
C GLY A 219 -9.39 0.61 -19.64
N TRP A 220 -8.63 1.62 -20.09
CA TRP A 220 -7.42 1.46 -20.89
C TRP A 220 -6.24 2.20 -20.23
N VAL A 221 -5.03 1.68 -20.43
CA VAL A 221 -3.79 2.33 -20.01
C VAL A 221 -3.18 3.01 -21.23
N MET A 222 -2.84 4.29 -21.09
CA MET A 222 -2.08 5.02 -22.10
C MET A 222 -0.59 4.71 -21.90
N GLY A 223 0.10 4.30 -22.96
CA GLY A 223 1.53 3.95 -22.96
C GLY A 223 2.33 4.84 -23.91
#